data_AF-A0A7R9TEA6-F1
#
_entry.id   AF-A0A7R9TEA6-F1
#
_cell.length_a   1.000
_cell.length_b   1.000
_cell.length_c   1.000
_cell.angle_alpha   90.00
_cell.angle_beta   90.00
_cell.angle_gamma   90.00
#
_symmetry.space_group_name_H-M   'P 1'
#
loop_
_entity.id
_entity.type
_entity.pdbx_description
1 polymer ?
#
loop_
_entity_poly.entity_id
_entity_poly.type
_entity_poly.pdbx_seq_one_letter_code
_entity_poly.pdbx_strand_id
1 'polypeptide(L)'
;HDGGLLYVTSTDGLAAGGHRTMRSWAMYGSFTRPVPSANEHQLRALTAHAVREAAARGLRARPLFSLYAAHGPVWRVMLRVERTRAGSLPCESEVGYASHCSACGEAGQVGMDALGAGYTGTCNACGAAGALTLSGPMWLGPMHDEAHVAELRRRALDCGWAKADGDVDQRRLARLIDSMAEECVEGIAHIASYYKVTNVLKGQGLRGTPSVSKLVRALRDAGHAACVSHVSTEAVKTTASV
;
A
#
# COMPACT_ATOMS: atom_id res chain seq x y z
N HIS A 1 22.65 15.04 10.94
CA HIS A 1 23.13 13.74 10.43
C HIS A 1 22.37 13.44 9.15
N ASP A 2 23.05 13.14 8.05
CA ASP A 2 22.38 12.66 6.84
C ASP A 2 22.03 11.18 7.00
N GLY A 3 20.82 10.79 6.58
CA GLY A 3 20.35 9.40 6.62
C GLY A 3 19.75 8.93 7.95
N GLY A 4 19.10 9.81 8.71
CA GLY A 4 18.41 9.44 9.95
C GLY A 4 17.23 8.49 9.72
N LEU A 5 16.87 7.70 10.72
CA LEU A 5 15.71 6.80 10.68
C LEU A 5 14.56 7.40 11.51
N LEU A 6 13.35 7.38 10.95
CA LEU A 6 12.13 7.82 11.61
C LEU A 6 11.09 6.70 11.56
N TYR A 7 10.60 6.27 12.73
CA TYR A 7 9.54 5.27 12.82
C TYR A 7 8.22 5.90 13.23
N VAL A 8 7.34 6.12 12.26
CA VAL A 8 6.05 6.78 12.49
C VAL A 8 4.99 5.74 12.77
N THR A 9 4.15 5.97 13.77
CA THR A 9 3.05 5.08 14.17
C THR A 9 1.74 5.85 14.24
N SER A 10 0.67 5.26 13.72
CA SER A 10 -0.71 5.71 13.91
C SER A 10 -1.57 4.58 14.48
N THR A 11 -2.42 4.91 15.46
CA THR A 11 -3.44 4.03 16.04
C THR A 11 -4.86 4.51 15.74
N ASP A 12 -5.00 5.49 14.84
CA ASP A 12 -6.30 6.09 14.51
C ASP A 12 -7.09 5.24 13.49
N GLY A 13 -7.68 4.15 13.98
CA GLY A 13 -8.51 3.26 13.15
C GLY A 13 -9.75 3.93 12.56
N LEU A 14 -10.22 5.05 13.13
CA LEU A 14 -11.39 5.78 12.64
C LEU A 14 -11.08 6.59 11.38
N ALA A 15 -9.87 7.13 11.27
CA ALA A 15 -9.39 7.75 10.03
C ALA A 15 -9.05 6.69 8.96
N ALA A 16 -8.52 5.54 9.40
CA ALA A 16 -8.05 4.47 8.51
C ALA A 16 -9.15 3.80 7.69
N GLY A 17 -10.36 3.64 8.26
CA GLY A 17 -11.49 3.03 7.55
C GLY A 17 -12.10 3.91 6.44
N GLY A 18 -11.62 5.15 6.25
CA GLY A 18 -12.13 6.07 5.24
C GLY A 18 -13.55 6.62 5.52
N HIS A 19 -14.18 6.23 6.63
CA HIS A 19 -15.52 6.69 7.02
C HIS A 19 -15.54 8.10 7.61
N ARG A 20 -14.41 8.58 8.16
CA ARG A 20 -14.28 9.93 8.72
C ARG A 20 -13.32 10.77 7.89
N THR A 21 -13.70 11.05 6.64
CA THR A 21 -12.82 11.70 5.67
C THR A 21 -12.23 13.03 6.16
N MET A 22 -13.01 13.88 6.85
CA MET A 22 -12.49 15.15 7.42
C MET A 22 -11.44 14.94 8.52
N ARG A 23 -11.52 13.84 9.27
CA ARG A 23 -10.50 13.49 10.27
C ARG A 23 -9.22 13.03 9.60
N SER A 24 -9.31 12.21 8.55
CA SER A 24 -8.15 11.84 7.73
C SER A 24 -7.49 13.07 7.09
N TRP A 25 -8.29 14.02 6.59
CA TRP A 25 -7.76 15.28 6.07
C TRP A 25 -7.03 16.08 7.15
N ALA A 26 -7.66 16.25 8.32
CA ALA A 26 -7.04 17.02 9.42
C ALA A 26 -5.73 16.41 9.91
N MET A 27 -5.64 15.08 9.98
CA MET A 27 -4.46 14.38 10.52
C MET A 27 -3.35 14.17 9.49
N TYR A 28 -3.70 13.84 8.24
CA TYR A 28 -2.74 13.38 7.23
C TYR A 28 -2.67 14.30 6.01
N GLY A 29 -3.64 15.21 5.84
CA GLY A 29 -3.80 16.00 4.61
C GLY A 29 -4.32 15.15 3.45
N SER A 30 -4.97 14.02 3.72
CA SER A 30 -5.47 13.07 2.73
C SER A 30 -6.96 12.80 2.93
N PHE A 31 -7.76 12.89 1.88
CA PHE A 31 -9.15 12.46 1.87
C PHE A 31 -9.20 10.96 1.56
N THR A 32 -9.29 10.11 2.58
CA THR A 32 -9.46 8.66 2.40
C THR A 32 -10.94 8.30 2.32
N ARG A 33 -11.25 7.26 1.54
CA ARG A 33 -12.60 6.77 1.27
C ARG A 33 -12.75 5.32 1.72
N PRO A 34 -13.97 4.88 2.10
CA PRO A 34 -14.17 3.52 2.56
C PRO A 34 -14.09 2.56 1.38
N VAL A 35 -12.98 1.83 1.28
CA VAL A 35 -12.68 0.87 0.21
C VAL A 35 -12.10 -0.43 0.79
N PRO A 36 -12.10 -1.56 0.07
CA PRO A 36 -11.54 -2.82 0.55
C PRO A 36 -10.06 -2.74 0.99
N SER A 37 -9.29 -1.84 0.36
CA SER A 37 -7.88 -1.58 0.60
C SER A 37 -7.58 -0.46 1.60
N ALA A 38 -8.56 -0.06 2.43
CA ALA A 38 -8.44 1.08 3.33
C ALA A 38 -7.19 1.05 4.26
N ASN A 39 -6.76 -0.14 4.69
CA ASN A 39 -5.57 -0.29 5.53
C ASN A 39 -4.27 0.08 4.78
N GLU A 40 -4.14 -0.28 3.50
CA GLU A 40 -3.04 0.16 2.63
C GLU A 40 -3.12 1.67 2.39
N HIS A 41 -4.34 2.20 2.14
CA HIS A 41 -4.56 3.63 1.94
C HIS A 41 -4.11 4.45 3.16
N GLN A 42 -4.33 3.94 4.38
CA GLN A 42 -3.86 4.60 5.60
C GLN A 42 -2.33 4.58 5.73
N LEU A 43 -1.64 3.48 5.37
CA LEU A 43 -0.17 3.45 5.32
C LEU A 43 0.37 4.51 4.35
N ARG A 44 -0.28 4.63 3.18
CA ARG A 44 0.11 5.56 2.12
C ARG A 44 -0.21 7.02 2.46
N ALA A 45 -1.33 7.29 3.14
CA ALA A 45 -1.66 8.61 3.66
C ALA A 45 -0.68 9.05 4.76
N LEU A 46 -0.34 8.15 5.69
CA LEU A 46 0.66 8.40 6.73
C LEU A 46 2.04 8.70 6.12
N THR A 47 2.43 7.94 5.11
CA THR A 47 3.68 8.14 4.36
C THR A 47 3.68 9.49 3.65
N ALA A 48 2.61 9.83 2.93
CA ALA A 48 2.51 11.13 2.25
C ALA A 48 2.57 12.31 3.21
N HIS A 49 1.95 12.18 4.40
CA HIS A 49 2.07 13.18 5.44
C HIS A 49 3.54 13.40 5.84
N ALA A 50 4.26 12.33 6.19
CA ALA A 50 5.66 12.43 6.59
C ALA A 50 6.57 12.96 5.46
N VAL A 51 6.34 12.54 4.21
CA VAL A 51 7.05 13.02 3.02
C VAL A 51 6.82 14.51 2.81
N ARG A 52 5.57 14.98 2.92
CA ARG A 52 5.21 16.40 2.80
C ARG A 52 5.88 17.24 3.90
N GLU A 53 5.84 16.78 5.14
CA GLU A 53 6.48 17.48 6.27
C GLU A 53 8.00 17.54 6.12
N ALA A 54 8.63 16.46 5.64
CA ALA A 54 10.06 16.44 5.35
C ALA A 54 10.41 17.44 4.22
N ALA A 55 9.66 17.42 3.13
CA ALA A 55 9.87 18.29 1.97
C ALA A 55 9.80 19.78 2.35
N ALA A 56 8.81 20.17 3.17
CA ALA A 56 8.66 21.55 3.67
C ALA A 56 9.87 22.04 4.48
N ARG A 57 10.73 21.13 4.95
CA ARG A 57 11.94 21.41 5.73
C ARG A 57 13.24 21.18 4.94
N GLY A 58 13.16 21.03 3.62
CA GLY A 58 14.33 20.73 2.78
C GLY A 58 14.92 19.33 3.03
N LEU A 59 14.08 18.39 3.47
CA LEU A 59 14.44 17.00 3.70
C LEU A 59 13.69 16.11 2.71
N ARG A 60 14.25 14.93 2.46
CA ARG A 60 13.59 13.84 1.75
C ARG A 60 13.34 12.69 2.72
N ALA A 61 12.11 12.19 2.76
CA ALA A 61 11.76 10.96 3.45
C ALA A 61 11.44 9.86 2.42
N ARG A 62 11.97 8.65 2.62
CA ARG A 62 11.64 7.47 1.80
C ARG A 62 11.27 6.28 2.69
N PRO A 63 10.19 5.53 2.38
CA PRO A 63 9.86 4.28 3.07
C PRO A 63 10.98 3.25 2.96
N LEU A 64 11.30 2.62 4.08
CA LEU A 64 12.14 1.42 4.13
C LEU A 64 11.29 0.17 4.28
N PHE A 65 10.26 0.24 5.13
CA PHE A 65 9.18 -0.74 5.17
C PHE A 65 7.93 -0.17 5.84
N SER A 66 6.79 -0.81 5.62
CA SER A 66 5.54 -0.53 6.32
C SER A 66 4.96 -1.76 6.99
N LEU A 67 4.14 -1.54 8.02
CA LEU A 67 3.51 -2.62 8.79
C LEU A 67 2.11 -2.20 9.22
N TYR A 68 1.14 -3.08 8.97
CA TYR A 68 -0.18 -3.03 9.57
C TYR A 68 -0.36 -4.20 10.54
N ALA A 69 -0.68 -3.91 11.81
CA ALA A 69 -0.99 -4.91 12.82
C ALA A 69 -2.50 -4.90 13.10
N ALA A 70 -3.21 -5.98 12.77
CA ALA A 70 -4.68 -6.02 12.87
C ALA A 70 -5.23 -6.17 14.29
N HIS A 71 -4.50 -6.83 15.20
CA HIS A 71 -4.92 -7.09 16.59
C HIS A 71 -4.57 -5.88 17.47
N GLY A 72 -5.42 -4.85 17.39
CA GLY A 72 -5.08 -3.49 17.82
C GLY A 72 -4.58 -2.72 16.60
N PRO A 73 -5.50 -2.22 15.75
CA PRO A 73 -5.16 -1.66 14.44
C PRO A 73 -4.11 -0.55 14.57
N VAL A 74 -2.88 -0.86 14.15
CA VAL A 74 -1.74 0.05 14.19
C VAL A 74 -1.06 0.06 12.84
N TRP A 75 -0.80 1.26 12.33
CA TRP A 75 -0.09 1.53 11.08
C TRP A 75 1.28 2.08 11.40
N ARG A 76 2.32 1.45 10.85
CA ARG A 76 3.71 1.85 11.07
C ARG A 76 4.46 1.98 9.77
N VAL A 77 5.31 2.98 9.69
CA VAL A 77 6.19 3.19 8.53
C VAL A 77 7.56 3.57 9.05
N MET A 78 8.57 2.80 8.65
CA MET A 78 9.97 3.15 8.85
C MET A 78 10.43 3.98 7.65
N LEU A 79 10.97 5.16 7.91
CA LEU A 79 11.42 6.10 6.90
C LEU A 79 12.91 6.38 7.07
N ARG A 80 13.63 6.49 5.95
CA ARG A 80 14.94 7.15 5.90
C ARG A 80 14.73 8.62 5.59
N VAL A 81 15.32 9.50 6.40
CA VAL A 81 15.26 10.95 6.26
C VAL A 81 16.66 11.50 5.99
N GLU A 82 16.81 12.20 4.88
CA GLU A 82 18.08 12.75 4.42
C GLU A 82 17.90 14.19 3.95
N ARG A 83 18.98 14.99 4.01
CA ARG A 83 18.94 16.31 3.39
C ARG A 83 18.79 16.17 1.90
N THR A 84 17.94 17.01 1.34
CA THR A 84 17.80 17.11 -0.11
C THR A 84 18.50 18.37 -0.61
N ARG A 85 18.94 18.36 -1.87
CA ARG A 85 19.43 19.60 -2.49
C ARG A 85 18.29 20.60 -2.50
N ALA A 86 18.56 21.86 -2.16
CA ALA A 86 17.56 22.91 -2.17
C ALA A 86 16.81 22.93 -3.52
N GLY A 87 15.48 22.88 -3.46
CA GLY A 87 14.61 22.86 -4.65
C GLY A 87 14.22 21.49 -5.19
N SER A 88 14.76 20.37 -4.66
CA SER A 88 14.31 19.03 -5.03
C SER A 88 13.08 18.64 -4.21
N LEU A 89 11.89 18.74 -4.82
CA LEU A 89 10.67 18.19 -4.25
C LEU A 89 10.70 16.65 -4.28
N PRO A 90 9.90 15.96 -3.43
CA PRO A 90 9.58 14.55 -3.63
C PRO A 90 9.15 14.33 -5.07
N CYS A 91 9.46 13.16 -5.65
CA CYS A 91 9.16 12.93 -7.05
C CYS A 91 7.66 13.16 -7.28
N GLU A 92 7.31 14.07 -8.19
CA GLU A 92 5.90 14.42 -8.48
C GLU A 92 5.07 13.19 -8.85
N SER A 93 5.72 12.14 -9.38
CA SER A 93 5.10 10.86 -9.73
C SER A 93 4.78 9.94 -8.56
N GLU A 94 5.28 10.21 -7.35
CA GLU A 94 5.12 9.34 -6.18
C GLU A 94 3.99 9.81 -5.24
N VAL A 95 3.32 10.91 -5.56
CA VAL A 95 2.16 11.40 -4.83
C VAL A 95 0.98 11.49 -5.79
N GLY A 96 -0.19 11.03 -5.35
CA GLY A 96 -1.41 11.08 -6.15
C GLY A 96 -2.56 10.39 -5.44
N TYR A 97 -3.46 9.79 -6.21
CA TYR A 97 -4.72 9.27 -5.72
C TYR A 97 -4.85 7.79 -6.07
N ALA A 98 -5.35 6.99 -5.14
CA ALA A 98 -5.82 5.65 -5.43
C ALA A 98 -7.29 5.72 -5.83
N SER A 99 -7.66 5.05 -6.93
CA SER A 99 -9.03 4.95 -7.40
C SER A 99 -9.62 3.58 -7.07
N HIS A 100 -10.93 3.52 -6.86
CA HIS A 100 -11.69 2.29 -6.66
C HIS A 100 -13.07 2.42 -7.33
N CYS A 101 -13.42 1.47 -8.18
CA CYS A 101 -14.73 1.39 -8.80
C CYS A 101 -15.70 0.61 -7.91
N SER A 102 -16.79 1.23 -7.48
CA SER A 102 -17.83 0.52 -6.72
C SER A 102 -18.65 -0.47 -7.55
N ALA A 103 -18.61 -0.38 -8.89
CA ALA A 103 -19.38 -1.23 -9.78
C ALA A 103 -18.69 -2.58 -10.07
N CYS A 104 -17.42 -2.57 -10.49
CA CYS A 104 -16.67 -3.79 -10.79
C CYS A 104 -15.60 -4.13 -9.75
N GLY A 105 -15.25 -3.22 -8.83
CA GLY A 105 -14.18 -3.42 -7.85
C GLY A 105 -12.79 -3.03 -8.35
N GLU A 106 -12.65 -2.58 -9.61
CA GLU A 106 -11.36 -2.20 -10.19
C GLU A 106 -10.65 -1.14 -9.34
N ALA A 107 -9.36 -1.35 -9.09
CA ALA A 107 -8.51 -0.45 -8.35
C ALA A 107 -7.42 0.11 -9.27
N GLY A 108 -7.20 1.42 -9.22
CA GLY A 108 -6.20 2.08 -10.05
C GLY A 108 -5.51 3.23 -9.34
N GLN A 109 -4.71 3.99 -10.08
CA GLN A 109 -3.98 5.15 -9.58
C GLN A 109 -4.14 6.33 -10.53
N VAL A 110 -4.21 7.53 -9.97
CA VAL A 110 -4.36 8.80 -10.69
C VAL A 110 -3.29 9.76 -10.19
N GLY A 111 -2.45 10.26 -11.10
CA GLY A 111 -1.45 11.28 -10.79
C GLY A 111 -2.07 12.62 -10.38
N MET A 112 -1.27 13.47 -9.73
CA MET A 112 -1.72 14.82 -9.33
C MET A 112 -2.10 15.69 -10.54
N ASP A 113 -1.36 15.57 -11.63
CA ASP A 113 -1.54 16.27 -12.91
C ASP A 113 -2.84 15.88 -13.62
N ALA A 114 -3.19 14.59 -13.59
CA ALA A 114 -4.38 14.05 -14.26
C ALA A 114 -5.70 14.64 -13.73
N LEU A 115 -5.74 15.09 -12.47
CA LEU A 115 -6.92 15.76 -11.92
C LEU A 115 -7.18 17.13 -12.57
N GLY A 116 -6.14 17.90 -12.85
CA GLY A 116 -6.24 19.19 -13.53
C GLY A 116 -6.60 19.05 -15.01
N ALA A 117 -6.37 17.88 -15.59
CA ALA A 117 -6.58 17.60 -17.01
C ALA A 117 -8.00 17.09 -17.37
N GLY A 118 -8.96 17.14 -16.44
CA GLY A 118 -10.35 16.78 -16.72
C GLY A 118 -10.72 15.32 -16.43
N TYR A 119 -10.24 14.77 -15.31
CA TYR A 119 -10.61 13.44 -14.84
C TYR A 119 -12.14 13.21 -14.85
N THR A 120 -12.59 12.20 -15.61
CA THR A 120 -14.02 12.00 -15.95
C THR A 120 -14.79 11.11 -14.96
N GLY A 121 -14.10 10.50 -13.99
CA GLY A 121 -14.72 9.58 -13.01
C GLY A 121 -15.34 8.32 -13.63
N THR A 122 -14.96 7.97 -14.86
CA THR A 122 -15.45 6.78 -15.56
C THR A 122 -14.47 5.62 -15.39
N CYS A 123 -14.96 4.45 -15.00
CA CYS A 123 -14.11 3.26 -14.85
C CYS A 123 -13.66 2.73 -16.21
N ASN A 124 -12.35 2.60 -16.42
CA ASN A 124 -11.80 2.06 -17.66
C ASN A 124 -12.09 0.55 -17.85
N ALA A 125 -12.27 -0.20 -16.76
CA ALA A 125 -12.51 -1.64 -16.83
C ALA A 125 -13.97 -1.98 -17.21
N CYS A 126 -14.96 -1.25 -16.68
CA CYS A 126 -16.38 -1.57 -16.90
C CYS A 126 -17.21 -0.45 -17.54
N GLY A 127 -16.63 0.73 -17.80
CA GLY A 127 -17.32 1.87 -18.40
C GLY A 127 -18.31 2.60 -17.47
N ALA A 128 -18.42 2.20 -16.19
CA ALA A 128 -19.36 2.83 -15.26
C ALA A 128 -18.96 4.28 -14.95
N ALA A 129 -19.83 5.21 -15.33
CA ALA A 129 -19.70 6.63 -14.99
C ALA A 129 -20.12 6.89 -13.53
N GLY A 130 -19.35 7.70 -12.80
CA GLY A 130 -19.66 8.09 -11.41
C GLY A 130 -19.44 7.01 -10.36
N ALA A 131 -18.95 5.82 -10.75
CA ALA A 131 -18.65 4.72 -9.83
C ALA A 131 -17.21 4.77 -9.28
N LEU A 132 -16.33 5.60 -9.85
CA LEU A 132 -14.97 5.75 -9.36
C LEU A 132 -14.90 6.70 -8.16
N THR A 133 -14.34 6.18 -7.07
CA THR A 133 -14.01 6.95 -5.88
C THR A 133 -12.50 7.14 -5.81
N LEU A 134 -12.06 8.37 -5.48
CA LEU A 134 -10.64 8.69 -5.26
C LEU A 134 -10.34 8.85 -3.77
N SER A 135 -9.25 8.21 -3.34
CA SER A 135 -8.61 8.46 -2.04
C SER A 135 -7.28 9.17 -2.28
N GLY A 136 -6.99 10.25 -1.55
CA GLY A 136 -5.70 10.95 -1.64
C GLY A 136 -5.77 12.44 -1.28
N PRO A 137 -4.70 13.21 -1.50
CA PRO A 137 -3.41 12.76 -2.04
C PRO A 137 -2.69 11.83 -1.05
N MET A 138 -2.00 10.80 -1.55
CA MET A 138 -1.26 9.82 -0.77
C MET A 138 -0.01 9.33 -1.52
N TRP A 139 0.84 8.56 -0.85
CA TRP A 139 2.05 8.00 -1.44
C TRP A 139 1.72 6.88 -2.42
N LEU A 140 2.13 7.01 -3.67
CA LEU A 140 2.00 6.05 -4.76
C LEU A 140 3.32 5.33 -5.08
N GLY A 141 4.44 5.76 -4.49
CA GLY A 141 5.72 5.09 -4.62
C GLY A 141 5.80 3.75 -3.87
N PRO A 142 6.99 3.11 -3.87
CA PRO A 142 7.26 1.90 -3.12
C PRO A 142 7.07 2.10 -1.61
N MET A 143 6.49 1.10 -0.95
CA MET A 143 6.32 1.07 0.52
C MET A 143 7.46 0.34 1.24
N HIS A 144 8.30 -0.36 0.47
CA HIS A 144 9.40 -1.19 0.94
C HIS A 144 10.65 -0.91 0.11
N ASP A 145 11.80 -0.88 0.77
CA ASP A 145 13.12 -0.87 0.14
C ASP A 145 13.66 -2.31 0.12
N GLU A 146 13.93 -2.83 -1.08
CA GLU A 146 14.33 -4.23 -1.27
C GLU A 146 15.57 -4.61 -0.46
N ALA A 147 16.61 -3.78 -0.50
CA ALA A 147 17.85 -4.02 0.23
C ALA A 147 17.62 -4.01 1.75
N HIS A 148 16.77 -3.10 2.24
CA HIS A 148 16.42 -3.02 3.65
C HIS A 148 15.59 -4.22 4.11
N VAL A 149 14.62 -4.68 3.31
CA VAL A 149 13.81 -5.87 3.61
C VAL A 149 14.67 -7.13 3.60
N ALA A 150 15.61 -7.25 2.66
CA ALA A 150 16.56 -8.37 2.61
C ALA A 150 17.46 -8.39 3.86
N GLU A 151 17.98 -7.23 4.29
CA GLU A 151 18.76 -7.13 5.52
C GLU A 151 17.92 -7.41 6.77
N LEU A 152 16.66 -6.95 6.80
CA LEU A 152 15.72 -7.25 7.87
C LEU A 152 15.49 -8.77 7.98
N ARG A 153 15.30 -9.46 6.85
CA ARG A 153 15.16 -10.92 6.81
C ARG A 153 16.40 -11.61 7.35
N ARG A 154 17.59 -11.21 6.89
CA ARG A 154 18.87 -11.78 7.33
C ARG A 154 19.05 -11.64 8.83
N ARG A 155 18.86 -10.44 9.38
CA ARG A 155 18.97 -10.21 10.84
C ARG A 155 17.94 -10.99 11.65
N ALA A 156 16.70 -11.07 11.16
CA ALA A 156 15.66 -11.83 11.85
C ALA A 156 15.98 -13.34 11.89
N LEU A 157 16.67 -13.87 10.88
CA LEU A 157 17.20 -15.24 10.89
C LEU A 157 18.35 -15.40 11.90
N ASP A 158 19.33 -14.49 11.87
CA ASP A 158 20.48 -14.51 12.80
C ASP A 158 20.04 -14.45 14.27
N CYS A 159 19.04 -13.63 14.57
CA CYS A 159 18.45 -13.52 15.91
C CYS A 159 17.52 -14.69 16.27
N GLY A 160 17.23 -15.59 15.31
CA GLY A 160 16.29 -16.69 15.50
C GLY A 160 14.82 -16.27 15.61
N TRP A 161 14.46 -15.07 15.17
CA TRP A 161 13.10 -14.53 15.25
C TRP A 161 12.21 -14.92 14.06
N ALA A 162 12.79 -15.24 12.90
CA ALA A 162 12.04 -15.50 11.67
C ALA A 162 12.53 -16.76 10.95
N LYS A 163 12.17 -17.94 11.46
CA LYS A 163 12.53 -19.24 10.87
C LYS A 163 11.33 -19.85 10.15
N ALA A 164 11.55 -20.39 8.95
CA ALA A 164 10.50 -21.03 8.15
C ALA A 164 10.02 -22.37 8.75
N ASP A 165 10.89 -23.05 9.47
CA ASP A 165 10.68 -24.29 10.22
C ASP A 165 10.55 -24.07 11.74
N GLY A 166 10.52 -22.79 12.16
CA GLY A 166 10.40 -22.38 13.56
C GLY A 166 9.00 -22.57 14.16
N ASP A 167 8.76 -21.98 15.33
CA ASP A 167 7.44 -21.94 15.96
C ASP A 167 6.41 -21.10 15.15
N VAL A 168 5.18 -21.00 15.66
CA VAL A 168 4.09 -20.29 14.97
C VAL A 168 4.42 -18.81 14.72
N ASP A 169 5.02 -18.13 15.70
CA ASP A 169 5.35 -16.71 15.62
C ASP A 169 6.54 -16.46 14.71
N GLN A 170 7.56 -17.32 14.80
CA GLN A 170 8.72 -17.30 13.91
C GLN A 170 8.32 -17.47 12.44
N ARG A 171 7.44 -18.44 12.15
CA ARG A 171 6.92 -18.66 10.79
C ARG A 171 6.03 -17.52 10.33
N ARG A 172 5.27 -16.89 11.23
CA ARG A 172 4.44 -15.72 10.92
C ARG A 172 5.29 -14.52 10.54
N LEU A 173 6.35 -14.24 11.31
CA LEU A 173 7.28 -13.16 10.99
C LEU A 173 8.04 -13.42 9.69
N ALA A 174 8.50 -14.65 9.46
CA ALA A 174 9.13 -15.03 8.20
C ALA A 174 8.19 -14.76 7.01
N ARG A 175 6.95 -15.27 7.04
CA ARG A 175 5.98 -15.02 5.97
C ARG A 175 5.67 -13.55 5.76
N LEU A 176 5.60 -12.76 6.83
CA LEU A 176 5.38 -11.31 6.72
C LEU A 176 6.52 -10.62 5.97
N ILE A 177 7.78 -10.91 6.34
CA ILE A 177 8.95 -10.32 5.67
C ILE A 177 9.04 -10.81 4.21
N ASP A 178 8.71 -12.08 3.94
CA ASP A 178 8.67 -12.61 2.57
C ASP A 178 7.61 -11.88 1.73
N SER A 179 6.42 -11.61 2.29
CA SER A 179 5.41 -10.79 1.61
C SER A 179 5.87 -9.36 1.34
N MET A 180 6.61 -8.73 2.26
CA MET A 180 7.21 -7.41 2.02
C MET A 180 8.21 -7.46 0.85
N ALA A 181 9.02 -8.52 0.76
CA ALA A 181 9.97 -8.71 -0.32
C ALA A 181 9.28 -8.94 -1.68
N GLU A 182 8.21 -9.75 -1.72
CA GLU A 182 7.41 -9.92 -2.94
C GLU A 182 6.75 -8.61 -3.39
N GLU A 183 6.43 -7.71 -2.45
CA GLU A 183 5.90 -6.38 -2.76
C GLU A 183 6.95 -5.40 -3.30
N CYS A 184 8.24 -5.73 -3.31
CA CYS A 184 9.30 -4.91 -3.90
C CYS A 184 9.48 -5.15 -5.40
N VAL A 185 8.90 -6.22 -5.96
CA VAL A 185 9.12 -6.63 -7.35
C VAL A 185 8.57 -5.61 -8.34
N GLU A 186 9.23 -5.47 -9.48
CA GLU A 186 8.77 -4.64 -10.60
C GLU A 186 7.32 -4.98 -10.99
N GLY A 187 6.52 -3.95 -11.27
CA GLY A 187 5.08 -4.09 -11.52
C GLY A 187 4.22 -4.18 -10.26
N ILE A 188 4.78 -4.54 -9.09
CA ILE A 188 4.05 -4.58 -7.81
C ILE A 188 4.37 -3.38 -6.91
N ALA A 189 5.64 -2.95 -6.85
CA ALA A 189 6.11 -1.94 -5.88
C ALA A 189 5.28 -0.65 -5.86
N HIS A 190 4.74 -0.25 -7.01
CA HIS A 190 3.94 0.97 -7.15
C HIS A 190 2.43 0.77 -6.98
N ILE A 191 1.94 -0.46 -6.85
CA ILE A 191 0.49 -0.72 -6.71
C ILE A 191 0.00 -0.19 -5.37
N ALA A 192 -0.91 0.80 -5.41
CA ALA A 192 -1.42 1.49 -4.23
C ALA A 192 -2.69 0.92 -3.59
N SER A 193 -3.11 -0.27 -4.03
CA SER A 193 -4.29 -0.98 -3.54
C SER A 193 -4.04 -2.50 -3.53
N TYR A 194 -5.00 -3.26 -3.02
CA TYR A 194 -5.03 -4.71 -3.15
C TYR A 194 -6.48 -5.15 -3.35
N TYR A 195 -6.65 -6.34 -3.90
CA TYR A 195 -7.95 -6.99 -4.05
C TYR A 195 -8.13 -8.01 -2.94
N LYS A 196 -9.14 -7.83 -2.08
CA LYS A 196 -9.59 -8.92 -1.20
C LYS A 196 -10.32 -9.93 -2.05
N VAL A 197 -9.82 -11.18 -2.08
CA VAL A 197 -10.36 -12.22 -2.97
C VAL A 197 -11.86 -12.43 -2.75
N THR A 198 -12.29 -12.45 -1.50
CA THR A 198 -13.71 -12.58 -1.13
C THR A 198 -14.60 -11.45 -1.65
N ASN A 199 -14.09 -10.22 -1.67
CA ASN A 199 -14.84 -9.07 -2.18
C ASN A 199 -15.00 -9.14 -3.70
N VAL A 200 -13.92 -9.49 -4.43
CA VAL A 200 -13.96 -9.64 -5.88
C VAL A 200 -14.94 -10.74 -6.28
N LEU A 201 -14.82 -11.93 -5.66
CA LEU A 201 -15.72 -13.05 -5.95
C LEU A 201 -17.18 -12.70 -5.68
N LYS A 202 -17.47 -12.04 -4.55
CA LYS A 202 -18.83 -11.60 -4.22
C LYS A 202 -19.36 -10.59 -5.24
N GLY A 203 -18.53 -9.66 -5.70
CA GLY A 203 -18.89 -8.70 -6.75
C GLY A 203 -19.23 -9.38 -8.08
N GLN A 204 -18.55 -10.47 -8.39
CA GLN A 204 -18.77 -11.28 -9.61
C GLN A 204 -19.85 -12.37 -9.45
N GLY A 205 -20.51 -12.47 -8.30
CA GLY A 205 -21.48 -13.53 -8.01
C GLY A 205 -20.89 -14.94 -7.95
N LEU A 206 -19.56 -15.06 -7.85
CA LEU A 206 -18.84 -16.33 -7.81
C LEU A 206 -18.86 -16.93 -6.39
N ARG A 207 -18.96 -18.27 -6.32
CA ARG A 207 -18.95 -19.03 -5.06
C ARG A 207 -17.67 -19.83 -4.92
N GLY A 208 -17.20 -19.96 -3.67
CA GLY A 208 -15.98 -20.68 -3.32
C GLY A 208 -14.76 -19.80 -3.38
N THR A 209 -14.03 -19.68 -2.26
CA THR A 209 -12.80 -18.89 -2.19
C THR A 209 -11.61 -19.80 -2.55
N PRO A 210 -10.92 -19.57 -3.68
CA PRO A 210 -9.69 -20.29 -3.95
C PRO A 210 -8.64 -19.90 -2.89
N SER A 211 -7.66 -20.77 -2.68
CA SER A 211 -6.46 -20.37 -1.94
C SER A 211 -5.84 -19.16 -2.63
N VAL A 212 -5.54 -18.10 -1.86
CA VAL A 212 -4.86 -16.89 -2.36
C VAL A 212 -3.57 -17.26 -3.08
N SER A 213 -2.79 -18.21 -2.56
CA SER A 213 -1.58 -18.71 -3.20
C SER A 213 -1.83 -19.38 -4.55
N LYS A 214 -2.96 -20.08 -4.73
CA LYS A 214 -3.34 -20.65 -6.03
C LYS A 214 -3.71 -19.54 -7.02
N LEU A 215 -4.44 -18.52 -6.57
CA LEU A 215 -4.79 -17.37 -7.40
C LEU A 215 -3.55 -16.60 -7.86
N VAL A 216 -2.60 -16.33 -6.95
CA VAL A 216 -1.33 -15.67 -7.29
C VAL A 216 -0.56 -16.46 -8.34
N ARG A 217 -0.48 -17.79 -8.22
CA ARG A 217 0.17 -18.64 -9.25
C ARG A 217 -0.55 -18.54 -10.60
N ALA A 218 -1.86 -18.69 -10.61
CA ALA A 218 -2.64 -18.58 -11.84
C ALA A 218 -2.48 -17.22 -12.54
N LEU A 219 -2.41 -16.12 -11.78
CA LEU A 219 -2.16 -14.78 -12.31
C LEU A 219 -0.75 -14.67 -12.92
N ARG A 220 0.27 -15.21 -12.23
CA ARG A 220 1.65 -15.26 -12.74
C ARG A 220 1.76 -16.12 -14.00
N ASP A 221 1.11 -17.28 -14.03
CA ASP A 221 1.07 -18.18 -15.20
C ASP A 221 0.37 -17.51 -16.39
N ALA A 222 -0.57 -16.59 -16.14
CA ALA A 222 -1.22 -15.75 -17.14
C ALA A 222 -0.41 -14.49 -17.55
N GLY A 223 0.80 -14.31 -17.01
CA GLY A 223 1.70 -13.20 -17.37
C GLY A 223 1.51 -11.91 -16.55
N HIS A 224 0.69 -11.93 -15.50
CA HIS A 224 0.54 -10.78 -14.60
C HIS A 224 1.53 -10.84 -13.45
N ALA A 225 2.07 -9.69 -13.05
CA ALA A 225 2.75 -9.60 -11.76
C ALA A 225 1.69 -9.75 -10.66
N ALA A 226 1.92 -10.64 -9.69
CA ALA A 226 1.01 -10.83 -8.57
C ALA A 226 1.75 -11.26 -7.30
N CYS A 227 1.28 -10.83 -6.13
CA CYS A 227 1.75 -11.31 -4.83
C CYS A 227 0.65 -11.27 -3.76
N VAL A 228 0.88 -11.95 -2.63
CA VAL A 228 0.04 -11.77 -1.45
C VAL A 228 0.40 -10.44 -0.80
N SER A 229 -0.60 -9.68 -0.34
CA SER A 229 -0.30 -8.42 0.34
C SER A 229 0.20 -8.64 1.77
N HIS A 230 1.24 -7.91 2.17
CA HIS A 230 1.73 -7.87 3.55
C HIS A 230 0.67 -7.33 4.53
N VAL A 231 -0.29 -6.51 4.04
CA VAL A 231 -1.37 -5.94 4.84
C VAL A 231 -2.45 -6.97 5.17
N SER A 232 -2.68 -7.94 4.28
CA SER A 232 -3.72 -8.96 4.47
C SER A 232 -3.41 -10.23 3.68
N THR A 233 -3.34 -11.36 4.37
CA THR A 233 -3.13 -12.69 3.79
C THR A 233 -4.28 -13.17 2.91
N GLU A 234 -5.42 -12.47 2.92
CA GLU A 234 -6.60 -12.74 2.10
C GLU A 234 -6.66 -11.87 0.83
N ALA A 235 -5.61 -11.08 0.60
CA ALA A 235 -5.56 -10.09 -0.47
C ALA A 235 -4.39 -10.33 -1.44
N VAL A 236 -4.62 -9.92 -2.69
CA VAL A 236 -3.64 -10.00 -3.78
C VAL A 236 -3.37 -8.58 -4.30
N LYS A 237 -2.09 -8.26 -4.51
CA LYS A 237 -1.68 -7.15 -5.38
C LYS A 237 -1.37 -7.74 -6.75
N THR A 238 -1.89 -7.14 -7.82
CA THR A 238 -1.71 -7.66 -9.18
C THR A 238 -1.82 -6.56 -10.22
N THR A 239 -1.16 -6.73 -11.37
CA THR A 239 -1.34 -5.88 -12.56
C THR A 239 -2.52 -6.28 -13.43
N ALA A 240 -3.24 -7.35 -13.06
CA ALA A 240 -4.48 -7.74 -13.72
C ALA A 240 -5.63 -6.79 -13.34
N SER A 241 -6.48 -6.45 -14.32
CA SER A 241 -7.80 -5.84 -14.08
C SER A 241 -8.74 -6.87 -13.45
N VAL A 242 -9.73 -6.40 -12.70
CA VAL A 242 -10.88 -7.22 -12.23
C VAL A 242 -11.68 -7.79 -13.39
#